data_AF-A0A7S2CYZ5-F1
#
_entry.id   AF-A0A7S2CYZ5-F1
#
_cell.length_a   1.000
_cell.length_b   1.000
_cell.length_c   1.000
_cell.angle_alpha   90.00
_cell.angle_beta   90.00
_cell.angle_gamma   90.00
#
_symmetry.space_group_name_H-M   'P 1'
#
loop_
_entity.id
_entity.type
_entity.pdbx_description
1 polymer ?
#
loop_
_entity_poly.entity_id
_entity_poly.type
_entity_poly.pdbx_seq_one_letter_code
_entity_poly.pdbx_strand_id
1 'polypeptide(L)'
;SLIGLAACALLVGLELSADGGLSRQMAYGMVVVVLTFAVAGIMLLLELSERSLDVITARSIHIVVVLLWGLAALWLTFTGPFTMPGNGYFGLWVGLVCASQLVLDVQKRLQAVLATALANETYAAVWGQFIASLVVIIAVATLPSIVLPSTS
;
A
#
# COMPACT_ATOMS: atom_id res chain seq x y z
N SER A 1 3.96 -5.17 -7.14
CA SER A 1 5.40 -5.41 -7.41
C SER A 1 6.23 -5.07 -6.18
N LEU A 2 7.21 -5.92 -5.81
CA LEU A 2 8.05 -5.76 -4.60
C LEU A 2 8.91 -4.49 -4.65
N ILE A 3 9.53 -4.24 -5.81
CA ILE A 3 10.37 -3.07 -6.06
C ILE A 3 9.54 -1.78 -5.96
N GLY A 4 8.32 -1.79 -6.52
CA GLY A 4 7.40 -0.66 -6.42
C GLY A 4 6.99 -0.35 -4.97
N LEU A 5 6.74 -1.38 -4.17
CA LEU A 5 6.45 -1.22 -2.74
C LEU A 5 7.64 -0.66 -1.97
N ALA A 6 8.86 -1.13 -2.25
CA ALA A 6 10.08 -0.62 -1.62
C ALA A 6 10.35 0.85 -2.00
N ALA A 7 10.11 1.23 -3.26
CA ALA A 7 10.22 2.61 -3.71
C ALA A 7 9.20 3.53 -3.00
N CYS A 8 7.95 3.07 -2.84
CA CYS A 8 6.93 3.82 -2.10
C CYS A 8 7.30 3.96 -0.62
N ALA A 9 7.82 2.89 0.00
CA ALA A 9 8.30 2.93 1.38
C ALA A 9 9.44 3.94 1.55
N LEU A 10 10.40 3.96 0.63
CA LEU A 10 11.51 4.90 0.66
C LEU A 10 11.00 6.34 0.49
N LEU A 11 10.15 6.61 -0.50
CA LEU A 11 9.59 7.94 -0.75
C LEU A 11 8.83 8.46 0.48
N VAL A 12 7.89 7.68 1.00
CA VAL A 12 7.10 8.07 2.18
C VAL A 12 8.01 8.26 3.39
N GLY A 13 9.04 7.42 3.54
CA GLY A 13 9.97 7.54 4.65
C GLY A 13 10.84 8.79 4.58
N LEU A 14 11.30 9.17 3.39
CA LEU A 14 12.06 10.41 3.19
C LEU A 14 11.19 11.63 3.50
N GLU A 15 9.94 11.66 3.01
CA GLU A 15 8.98 12.74 3.31
C GLU A 15 8.70 12.85 4.82
N LEU A 16 8.45 11.74 5.51
CA LEU A 16 8.26 11.73 6.97
C LEU A 16 9.51 12.20 7.73
N SER A 17 10.71 11.94 7.21
CA SER A 17 11.96 12.36 7.82
C SER A 17 12.29 13.84 7.59
N ALA A 18 11.79 14.42 6.50
CA ALA A 18 12.04 15.81 6.11
C ALA A 18 11.30 16.82 7.01
N ASP A 19 10.16 16.43 7.59
CA ASP A 19 9.33 17.28 8.44
C ASP A 19 9.96 17.61 9.83
N GLY A 20 11.12 17.05 10.18
CA GLY A 20 11.95 17.48 11.32
C GLY A 20 11.37 17.26 12.73
N GLY A 21 10.12 16.77 12.86
CA GLY A 21 9.44 16.50 14.12
C GLY A 21 8.82 15.09 14.17
N LEU A 22 9.03 14.36 15.27
CA LEU A 22 8.54 12.99 15.41
C LEU A 22 7.17 12.97 16.12
N SER A 23 6.11 13.40 15.42
CA SER A 23 4.75 13.27 15.94
C SER A 23 4.37 11.79 16.08
N ARG A 24 3.43 11.44 16.97
CA ARG A 24 2.97 10.04 17.14
C ARG A 24 2.44 9.43 15.84
N GLN A 25 1.85 10.26 14.98
CA GLN A 25 1.31 9.84 13.69
C GLN A 25 2.44 9.53 12.72
N MET A 26 3.45 10.40 12.64
CA MET A 26 4.63 10.20 11.81
C MET A 26 5.45 9.00 12.27
N ALA A 27 5.58 8.78 13.57
CA ALA A 27 6.26 7.61 14.14
C ALA A 27 5.62 6.29 13.66
N TYR A 28 4.28 6.23 13.62
CA TYR A 28 3.57 5.06 13.08
C TYR A 28 3.90 4.84 11.60
N GLY A 29 3.80 5.88 10.77
CA GLY A 29 4.19 5.80 9.36
C GLY A 29 5.63 5.35 9.16
N MET A 30 6.53 5.83 10.03
CA MET A 30 7.94 5.52 10.00
C MET A 30 8.21 4.03 10.27
N VAL A 31 7.53 3.47 11.27
CA VAL A 31 7.58 2.03 11.56
C VAL A 31 7.07 1.22 10.38
N VAL A 32 5.95 1.61 9.76
CA VAL A 32 5.38 0.88 8.62
C VAL A 32 6.35 0.83 7.44
N VAL A 33 6.97 1.95 7.08
CA VAL A 33 7.89 1.95 5.92
C VAL A 33 9.22 1.26 6.21
N VAL A 34 9.76 1.36 7.44
CA VAL A 34 10.98 0.65 7.83
C VAL A 34 10.75 -0.87 7.83
N LEU A 35 9.64 -1.32 8.42
CA LEU A 35 9.26 -2.73 8.40
C LEU A 35 9.05 -3.23 6.96
N THR A 36 8.37 -2.44 6.13
CA THR A 36 8.14 -2.79 4.73
C THR A 36 9.45 -2.89 3.95
N PHE A 37 10.38 -1.96 4.15
CA PHE A 37 11.68 -1.97 3.50
C PHE A 37 12.52 -3.17 3.94
N ALA A 38 12.52 -3.51 5.23
CA ALA A 38 13.19 -4.70 5.75
C ALA A 38 12.59 -5.99 5.18
N VAL A 39 11.26 -6.12 5.16
CA VAL A 39 10.57 -7.28 4.57
C VAL A 39 10.87 -7.39 3.08
N ALA A 40 10.81 -6.29 2.33
CA ALA A 40 11.15 -6.28 0.90
C ALA A 40 12.61 -6.69 0.67
N GLY A 41 13.54 -6.18 1.47
CA GLY A 41 14.96 -6.56 1.40
C GLY A 41 15.19 -8.03 1.70
N ILE A 42 14.55 -8.58 2.75
CA ILE A 42 14.63 -10.01 3.08
C ILE A 42 14.08 -10.87 1.94
N MET A 43 12.91 -10.51 1.39
CA MET A 43 12.31 -11.25 0.26
C MET A 43 13.23 -11.22 -0.97
N LEU A 44 13.85 -10.08 -1.27
CA LEU A 44 14.81 -9.95 -2.36
C LEU A 44 16.06 -10.80 -2.13
N LEU A 45 16.60 -10.80 -0.91
CA LEU A 45 17.77 -11.62 -0.56
C LEU A 45 17.48 -13.12 -0.65
N LEU A 46 16.28 -13.54 -0.25
CA LEU A 46 15.83 -14.92 -0.39
C LEU A 46 15.74 -15.32 -1.87
N GLU A 47 15.17 -14.47 -2.71
CA GLU A 47 15.08 -14.68 -4.16
C GLU A 47 16.48 -14.75 -4.80
N LEU A 48 17.41 -13.89 -4.41
CA LEU A 48 18.82 -13.94 -4.83
C LEU A 48 19.55 -15.19 -4.33
N SER A 49 19.11 -15.77 -3.21
CA SER A 49 19.67 -17.00 -2.64
C SER A 49 19.00 -18.27 -3.21
N GLU A 50 18.16 -18.14 -4.23
CA GLU A 50 17.32 -19.20 -4.80
C GLU A 50 16.43 -19.92 -3.75
N ARG A 51 16.14 -19.24 -2.63
CA ARG A 51 15.26 -19.74 -1.58
C ARG A 51 13.91 -19.05 -1.67
N SER A 52 12.84 -19.82 -1.56
CA SER A 52 11.49 -19.29 -1.43
C SER A 52 10.97 -19.58 -0.03
N LEU A 53 10.26 -18.60 0.56
CA LEU A 53 9.40 -18.90 1.70
C LEU A 53 8.27 -19.83 1.27
N ASP A 54 7.77 -20.60 2.24
CA ASP A 54 6.53 -21.33 2.06
C ASP A 54 5.38 -20.38 1.66
N VAL A 55 4.51 -20.85 0.77
CA VAL A 55 3.45 -20.05 0.14
C VAL A 55 2.49 -19.51 1.20
N ILE A 56 2.20 -20.28 2.25
CA ILE A 56 1.30 -19.84 3.33
C ILE A 56 1.95 -18.72 4.14
N THR A 57 3.25 -18.85 4.42
CA THR A 57 4.02 -17.84 5.14
C THR A 57 4.13 -16.55 4.32
N ALA A 58 4.50 -16.64 3.05
CA ALA A 58 4.59 -15.49 2.15
C ALA A 58 3.25 -14.77 2.01
N ARG A 59 2.15 -15.52 1.86
CA ARG A 59 0.79 -14.95 1.81
C ARG A 59 0.44 -14.19 3.08
N SER A 60 0.73 -14.79 4.24
CA SER A 60 0.41 -14.18 5.55
C SER A 60 1.18 -12.86 5.73
N ILE A 61 2.46 -12.83 5.38
CA ILE A 61 3.29 -11.62 5.42
C ILE A 61 2.70 -10.53 4.51
N HIS A 62 2.35 -10.85 3.26
CA HIS A 62 1.79 -9.86 2.34
C HIS A 62 0.43 -9.32 2.81
N ILE A 63 -0.43 -10.14 3.42
CA ILE A 63 -1.70 -9.69 3.99
C ILE A 63 -1.46 -8.69 5.12
N VAL A 64 -0.52 -8.99 6.03
CA VAL A 64 -0.16 -8.07 7.12
C VAL A 64 0.37 -6.75 6.56
N VAL A 65 1.22 -6.79 5.54
CA VAL A 65 1.73 -5.59 4.87
C VAL A 65 0.59 -4.76 4.26
N VAL A 66 -0.39 -5.38 3.59
CA VAL A 66 -1.56 -4.66 3.07
C VAL A 66 -2.35 -3.96 4.18
N LEU A 67 -2.58 -4.64 5.30
CA LEU A 67 -3.30 -4.05 6.44
C LEU A 67 -2.54 -2.87 7.04
N LEU A 68 -1.22 -3.00 7.21
CA LEU A 68 -0.36 -1.91 7.70
C LEU A 68 -0.37 -0.70 6.76
N TRP A 69 -0.28 -0.92 5.45
CA TRP A 69 -0.36 0.15 4.46
C TRP A 69 -1.75 0.78 4.39
N GLY A 70 -2.82 0.00 4.56
CA GLY A 70 -4.18 0.51 4.60
C GLY A 70 -4.41 1.42 5.81
N LEU A 71 -3.98 0.98 6.99
CA LEU A 71 -4.03 1.79 8.21
C LEU A 71 -3.13 3.03 8.11
N ALA A 72 -1.94 2.92 7.54
CA ALA A 72 -1.04 4.06 7.33
C ALA A 72 -1.63 5.07 6.33
N ALA A 73 -2.18 4.60 5.21
CA ALA A 73 -2.84 5.45 4.23
C ALA A 73 -3.99 6.22 4.89
N LEU A 74 -4.89 5.53 5.60
CA LEU A 74 -6.02 6.17 6.27
C LEU A 74 -5.55 7.14 7.37
N TRP A 75 -4.68 6.67 8.27
CA TRP A 75 -4.26 7.47 9.42
C TRP A 75 -3.49 8.72 9.01
N LEU A 76 -2.52 8.58 8.11
CA LEU A 76 -1.63 9.69 7.73
C LEU A 76 -2.26 10.67 6.76
N THR A 77 -3.29 10.25 5.99
CA THR A 77 -3.96 11.15 5.03
C THR A 77 -5.16 11.89 5.64
N PHE A 78 -5.94 11.23 6.50
CA PHE A 78 -7.08 11.86 7.15
C PHE A 78 -6.72 12.61 8.44
N THR A 79 -5.65 12.20 9.14
CA THR A 79 -5.21 12.86 10.39
C THR A 79 -3.99 13.76 10.18
N GLY A 80 -3.26 13.59 9.08
CA GLY A 80 -1.98 14.26 8.81
C GLY A 80 -0.76 13.35 9.05
N PRO A 81 0.44 13.74 8.59
CA PRO A 81 0.76 15.03 7.97
C PRO A 81 0.42 15.13 6.48
N PHE A 82 0.02 14.03 5.84
CA PHE A 82 -0.17 13.98 4.39
C PHE A 82 -1.58 14.43 3.98
N THR A 83 -1.88 15.72 4.12
CA THR A 83 -3.19 16.28 3.75
C THR A 83 -3.24 16.91 2.35
N MET A 84 -2.08 17.10 1.71
CA MET A 84 -1.97 17.74 0.40
C MET A 84 -1.50 16.72 -0.67
N PRO A 85 -2.03 16.79 -1.91
CA PRO A 85 -1.64 15.86 -2.97
C PRO A 85 -0.15 15.94 -3.40
N GLY A 86 0.57 16.97 -2.98
CA GLY A 86 1.99 17.19 -3.32
C GLY A 86 3.00 16.61 -2.33
N ASN A 87 2.55 15.99 -1.24
CA ASN A 87 3.43 15.31 -0.27
C ASN A 87 3.29 13.77 -0.41
N GLY A 88 3.77 13.01 0.57
CA GLY A 88 3.69 11.54 0.60
C GLY A 88 2.29 10.91 0.44
N TYR A 89 1.22 11.71 0.31
CA TYR A 89 -0.17 11.33 0.05
C TYR A 89 -0.31 10.22 -1.01
N PHE A 90 0.09 10.48 -2.25
CA PHE A 90 -0.06 9.49 -3.33
C PHE A 90 0.88 8.30 -3.15
N GLY A 91 2.05 8.51 -2.54
CA GLY A 91 2.98 7.44 -2.19
C GLY A 91 2.35 6.37 -1.29
N LEU A 92 1.54 6.79 -0.32
CA LEU A 92 0.79 5.87 0.56
C LEU A 92 -0.24 5.03 -0.20
N TRP A 93 -1.05 5.67 -1.06
CA TRP A 93 -2.08 4.97 -1.81
C TRP A 93 -1.50 4.05 -2.90
N VAL A 94 -0.47 4.50 -3.61
CA VAL A 94 0.24 3.67 -4.60
C VAL A 94 0.95 2.51 -3.91
N GLY A 95 1.53 2.72 -2.73
CA GLY A 95 2.13 1.64 -1.95
C GLY A 95 1.10 0.61 -1.47
N LEU A 96 -0.10 1.05 -1.07
CA LEU A 96 -1.21 0.14 -0.77
C LEU A 96 -1.60 -0.71 -1.98
N VAL A 97 -1.68 -0.10 -3.16
CA VAL A 97 -1.93 -0.84 -4.42
C VAL A 97 -0.81 -1.85 -4.67
N CYS A 98 0.46 -1.45 -4.52
CA CYS A 98 1.61 -2.35 -4.69
C CYS A 98 1.58 -3.53 -3.71
N ALA A 99 1.23 -3.29 -2.45
CA ALA A 99 1.08 -4.32 -1.42
C ALA A 99 -0.06 -5.29 -1.78
N SER A 100 -1.21 -4.77 -2.25
CA SER A 100 -2.35 -5.61 -2.65
C SER A 100 -2.01 -6.54 -3.81
N GLN A 101 -1.22 -6.06 -4.79
CA GLN A 101 -0.75 -6.87 -5.90
C GLN A 101 0.12 -8.05 -5.44
N LEU A 102 0.95 -7.88 -4.40
CA LEU A 102 1.78 -8.98 -3.87
C LEU A 102 0.93 -10.13 -3.30
N VAL A 103 -0.20 -9.81 -2.66
CA VAL A 103 -1.15 -10.84 -2.20
C VAL A 103 -1.76 -11.57 -3.39
N LEU A 104 -2.18 -10.82 -4.42
CA LEU A 104 -2.78 -11.39 -5.63
C LEU A 104 -1.79 -12.26 -6.41
N ASP A 105 -0.52 -11.88 -6.47
CA ASP A 105 0.52 -12.65 -7.16
C ASP A 105 0.80 -13.98 -6.45
N VAL A 106 0.84 -13.98 -5.11
CA VAL A 106 0.93 -15.22 -4.32
C VAL A 106 -0.32 -16.08 -4.49
N GLN A 107 -1.50 -15.46 -4.54
CA GLN A 107 -2.75 -16.17 -4.78
C GLN A 107 -2.82 -16.79 -6.17
N LYS A 108 -2.34 -16.10 -7.21
CA LYS A 108 -2.22 -16.66 -8.57
C LYS A 108 -1.24 -17.83 -8.60
N ARG A 109 -0.12 -17.77 -7.87
CA ARG A 109 0.82 -18.91 -7.75
C ARG A 109 0.16 -20.09 -7.03
N LEU A 110 -0.56 -19.84 -5.95
CA LEU A 110 -1.33 -20.88 -5.25
C LEU A 110 -2.41 -21.47 -6.15
N GLN A 111 -3.12 -20.64 -6.91
CA GLN A 111 -4.09 -21.09 -7.89
C GLN A 111 -3.45 -21.80 -9.08
N ALA A 112 -2.23 -21.47 -9.52
CA ALA A 112 -1.56 -22.23 -10.57
C ALA A 112 -1.18 -23.64 -10.07
N VAL A 113 -0.74 -23.74 -8.82
CA VAL A 113 -0.44 -25.02 -8.13
C VAL A 113 -1.72 -25.80 -7.80
N LEU A 114 -2.83 -25.12 -7.56
CA LEU A 114 -4.12 -25.73 -7.19
C LEU A 114 -5.06 -25.92 -8.40
N ALA A 115 -4.89 -25.19 -9.51
CA ALA A 115 -5.68 -25.32 -10.75
C ALA A 115 -5.27 -26.56 -11.55
N THR A 116 -4.11 -27.15 -11.27
CA THR A 116 -3.83 -28.54 -11.64
C THR A 116 -4.70 -29.54 -10.84
N ALA A 117 -5.38 -29.11 -9.76
CA ALA A 117 -6.29 -29.92 -8.96
C ALA A 117 -7.77 -29.54 -9.13
N LEU A 118 -8.19 -28.27 -9.02
CA LEU A 118 -9.58 -27.84 -9.22
C LEU A 118 -9.65 -26.36 -9.66
N ALA A 119 -10.33 -26.11 -10.79
CA ALA A 119 -10.57 -24.78 -11.33
C ALA A 119 -11.70 -24.05 -10.57
N ASN A 120 -11.44 -22.86 -10.00
CA ASN A 120 -12.41 -21.75 -10.05
C ASN A 120 -11.86 -20.37 -9.64
N GLU A 121 -12.57 -19.36 -10.12
CA GLU A 121 -12.28 -17.91 -10.26
C GLU A 121 -12.15 -17.12 -8.95
N THR A 122 -11.23 -16.15 -8.91
CA THR A 122 -10.96 -15.29 -7.74
C THR A 122 -11.67 -13.94 -7.82
N TYR A 123 -12.75 -13.79 -7.07
CA TYR A 123 -13.51 -12.55 -6.89
C TYR A 123 -12.80 -11.47 -6.06
N ALA A 124 -11.68 -11.78 -5.39
CA ALA A 124 -11.03 -10.88 -4.44
C ALA A 124 -10.42 -9.60 -5.06
N ALA A 125 -9.96 -9.66 -6.33
CA ALA A 125 -9.36 -8.51 -7.01
C ALA A 125 -10.40 -7.43 -7.37
N VAL A 126 -11.63 -7.85 -7.71
CA VAL A 126 -12.72 -6.94 -8.10
C VAL A 126 -13.22 -6.12 -6.89
N TRP A 127 -13.24 -6.73 -5.70
CA TRP A 127 -13.60 -6.02 -4.46
C TRP A 127 -12.58 -4.93 -4.08
N GLY A 128 -11.29 -5.15 -4.35
CA GLY A 128 -10.24 -4.15 -4.10
C GLY A 128 -10.37 -2.89 -4.96
N GLN A 129 -10.75 -3.03 -6.23
CA GLN A 129 -11.01 -1.90 -7.12
C GLN A 129 -12.31 -1.15 -6.77
N PHE A 130 -13.30 -1.84 -6.22
CA PHE A 130 -14.54 -1.21 -5.76
C PHE A 130 -14.31 -0.31 -4.54
N ILE A 131 -13.51 -0.77 -3.57
CA ILE A 131 -13.16 0.04 -2.39
C ILE A 131 -12.29 1.23 -2.78
N ALA A 132 -11.32 1.05 -3.69
CA ALA A 132 -10.51 2.15 -4.20
C ALA A 132 -11.36 3.22 -4.93
N SER A 133 -12.36 2.79 -5.71
CA SER A 133 -13.32 3.70 -6.36
C SER A 133 -14.16 4.48 -5.34
N LEU A 134 -14.64 3.82 -4.29
CA LEU A 134 -15.43 4.47 -3.24
C LEU A 134 -14.64 5.53 -2.47
N VAL A 135 -13.36 5.27 -2.19
CA VAL A 135 -12.45 6.24 -1.54
C VAL A 135 -12.25 7.48 -2.42
N VAL A 136 -12.07 7.30 -3.73
CA VAL A 136 -11.94 8.42 -4.68
C VAL A 136 -13.22 9.27 -4.71
N ILE A 137 -14.39 8.64 -4.69
CA ILE A 137 -15.68 9.35 -4.66
C ILE A 137 -15.85 10.16 -3.38
N ILE A 138 -15.50 9.58 -2.22
CA ILE A 138 -15.57 10.28 -0.93
C ILE A 138 -14.60 11.47 -0.90
N ALA A 139 -13.37 11.29 -1.41
CA ALA A 139 -12.39 12.36 -1.49
C ALA A 139 -12.85 13.52 -2.39
N VAL A 140 -13.45 13.22 -3.56
CA VAL A 140 -14.01 14.22 -4.47
C VAL A 140 -15.21 14.94 -3.83
N ALA A 141 -16.05 14.24 -3.07
CA ALA A 141 -17.20 14.83 -2.40
C ALA A 141 -16.84 15.81 -1.27
N THR A 142 -15.61 15.74 -0.74
CA THR A 142 -15.10 16.65 0.30
C THR A 142 -14.36 17.88 -0.23
N LEU A 143 -14.22 18.02 -1.56
CA LEU A 143 -13.61 19.21 -2.15
C LEU A 143 -14.54 20.42 -1.94
N PRO A 144 -14.06 21.54 -1.38
CA PRO A 144 -14.84 22.78 -1.31
C PRO A 144 -15.22 23.20 -2.73
N SER A 145 -16.50 23.49 -2.95
CA SER A 145 -17.01 23.92 -4.25
C SER A 145 -16.22 25.13 -4.73
N ILE A 146 -15.67 25.02 -5.95
CA ILE A 146 -15.02 26.14 -6.65
C ILE A 146 -16.05 27.27 -6.75
N VAL A 147 -15.86 28.31 -5.94
CA VAL A 147 -16.59 29.57 -6.09
C VAL A 147 -16.07 30.18 -7.38
N LEU A 148 -16.85 30.07 -8.46
CA LEU A 148 -16.56 30.77 -9.71
C LEU A 148 -16.51 32.28 -9.41
N PRO A 149 -15.45 33.00 -9.80
CA PRO A 149 -15.40 34.43 -9.60
C PRO A 149 -16.56 35.07 -10.38
N SER A 150 -17.43 35.80 -9.67
CA SER A 150 -18.46 36.62 -10.29
C SER A 150 -17.75 37.70 -11.11
N THR A 151 -17.85 37.61 -12.42
CA THR A 151 -17.43 38.68 -13.33
C THR A 151 -18.35 39.87 -13.11
N SER A 152 -17.83 40.88 -12.42
CA SER A 152 -18.36 42.25 -12.43
C SER A 152 -17.34 43.16 -13.10
#